data_AF-A0A5J4WZK9-F1
#
_entry.id   AF-A0A5J4WZK9-F1
#
_cell.length_a   1.000
_cell.length_b   1.000
_cell.length_c   1.000
_cell.angle_alpha   90.00
_cell.angle_beta   90.00
_cell.angle_gamma   90.00
#
_symmetry.space_group_name_H-M   'P 1'
#
loop_
_entity.id
_entity.type
_entity.pdbx_description
1 polymer ?
#
loop_
_entity_poly.entity_id
_entity_poly.type
_entity_poly.pdbx_seq_one_letter_code
_entity_poly.pdbx_strand_id
1 'polypeptide(L)'
;MFATKSNAKCTIYYSPTQEEAAAGTGGLQAVCIETSNSKQLHSSGDSDGLAESMVVTTTEEHGIRLDYSGQFRTNIQRRPLNEAQKNETTSRKSNTVRDKNWRGDIIFNQLAIAKRLQIEEQESLIKEMGPNLWRTRRAALSNLDVYLKSKNKKASSLLRGNVVLNVRRALDGMQKMGKSNQQMIAIRRGICSIFSLLINSEDFTRNPLIQSFMKPIVSGIIKKPRYSKAWNISKLLDFESLKSNEKTQQNVMLHALELLESHSTLRGTELASITRKQITVDTDCIKIIVSKRKAKNGGRQIIIRPRLDKTICPYGALSKWIEMLNNRFSNQNSVQLNKRNLQTSDQGVRDLLRTRIRQAGISKEYGSNTIRHSVMTQLRKSNLSLEQVNKLTDHAPGSIVVDEYYNKPDHPLSIDDFISLSVPATLVDAPKQPL
;
A
#
# COMPACT_ATOMS: atom_id res chain seq x y z
N MET A 1 53.33 18.43 -7.31
CA MET A 1 53.62 19.32 -6.16
C MET A 1 52.34 20.09 -5.83
N PHE A 2 52.18 20.59 -4.61
CA PHE A 2 50.96 21.23 -4.08
C PHE A 2 49.71 20.34 -4.00
N ALA A 3 49.38 19.97 -2.77
CA ALA A 3 48.01 19.68 -2.36
C ALA A 3 47.53 20.86 -1.52
N THR A 4 46.26 21.26 -1.64
CA THR A 4 45.59 22.16 -0.70
C THR A 4 44.28 21.54 -0.26
N LYS A 5 44.17 21.24 1.04
CA LYS A 5 42.90 20.84 1.68
C LYS A 5 42.00 22.07 1.85
N SER A 6 40.71 21.90 1.64
CA SER A 6 39.68 22.71 2.30
C SER A 6 38.50 21.79 2.65
N ASN A 7 38.43 21.40 3.92
CA ASN A 7 37.33 20.60 4.47
C ASN A 7 36.15 21.50 4.89
N ALA A 8 35.02 20.87 5.25
CA ALA A 8 33.82 21.44 5.86
C ALA A 8 32.85 22.15 4.86
N LYS A 9 31.52 22.15 5.07
CA LYS A 9 30.68 21.39 6.03
C LYS A 9 29.22 21.35 5.52
N CYS A 10 28.50 20.30 5.92
CA CYS A 10 27.04 20.21 6.19
C CYS A 10 26.03 21.01 5.33
N THR A 11 25.01 20.31 4.80
CA THR A 11 23.69 20.94 4.59
C THR A 11 22.55 20.01 4.99
N ILE A 12 21.92 20.39 6.11
CA ILE A 12 20.52 20.18 6.53
C ILE A 12 19.69 19.20 5.69
N TYR A 13 19.36 18.03 6.27
CA TYR A 13 18.19 17.27 5.85
C TYR A 13 16.92 17.92 6.41
N TYR A 14 16.00 18.34 5.54
CA TYR A 14 14.64 18.63 5.95
C TYR A 14 13.89 17.31 6.17
N SER A 15 13.69 16.93 7.43
CA SER A 15 12.80 15.82 7.79
C SER A 15 11.41 16.08 7.22
N PRO A 16 10.81 15.14 6.45
CA PRO A 16 9.43 15.26 6.01
C PRO A 16 8.50 15.45 7.19
N THR A 17 7.50 16.32 7.05
CA THR A 17 6.54 16.55 8.13
C THR A 17 5.74 15.29 8.43
N GLN A 18 5.22 15.14 9.65
CA GLN A 18 4.41 13.97 10.03
C GLN A 18 3.19 13.75 9.12
N GLU A 19 2.69 14.79 8.44
CA GLU A 19 1.62 14.68 7.45
C GLU A 19 2.09 14.01 6.14
N GLU A 20 3.34 14.21 5.71
CA GLU A 20 3.88 13.70 4.44
C GLU A 20 4.23 12.21 4.53
N ALA A 21 4.79 11.78 5.66
CA ALA A 21 4.93 10.37 6.01
C ALA A 21 3.57 9.65 6.04
N ALA A 22 2.53 10.30 6.59
CA ALA A 22 1.16 9.76 6.61
C ALA A 22 0.45 9.83 5.23
N ALA A 23 0.85 10.74 4.34
CA ALA A 23 0.26 10.89 3.02
C ALA A 23 0.73 9.85 2.00
N GLY A 24 1.95 9.31 2.19
CA GLY A 24 2.60 8.38 1.27
C GLY A 24 3.03 9.04 -0.04
N THR A 25 3.41 10.32 0.03
CA THR A 25 3.77 11.20 -1.10
C THR A 25 5.13 11.89 -0.93
N GLY A 26 5.88 11.58 0.13
CA GLY A 26 7.26 12.04 0.30
C GLY A 26 8.21 11.36 -0.70
N GLY A 27 8.27 11.89 -1.91
CA GLY A 27 9.37 11.63 -2.83
C GLY A 27 10.54 12.55 -2.49
N LEU A 28 11.68 11.99 -2.13
CA LEU A 28 12.92 12.75 -1.99
C LEU A 28 13.34 13.24 -3.38
N GLN A 29 13.47 14.56 -3.55
CA GLN A 29 13.94 15.16 -4.79
C GLN A 29 15.48 15.18 -4.78
N ALA A 30 16.08 14.07 -5.21
CA ALA A 30 17.52 13.97 -5.38
C ALA A 30 17.93 14.55 -6.74
N VAL A 31 18.86 15.51 -6.72
CA VAL A 31 19.69 15.85 -7.88
C VAL A 31 21.05 15.20 -7.65
N CYS A 32 21.39 14.21 -8.47
CA CYS A 32 22.67 13.53 -8.41
C CYS A 32 23.52 13.88 -9.63
N ILE A 33 24.81 14.13 -9.39
CA ILE A 33 25.86 14.02 -10.40
C ILE A 33 26.86 12.97 -9.86
N GLU A 34 27.31 12.10 -10.75
CA GLU A 34 28.13 10.90 -10.49
C GLU A 34 29.63 11.26 -10.28
N THR A 35 30.56 10.43 -9.76
CA THR A 35 30.60 9.06 -9.19
C THR A 35 31.80 9.01 -8.20
N SER A 36 32.18 8.00 -7.42
CA SER A 36 31.82 6.57 -7.17
C SER A 36 32.14 6.28 -5.66
N ASN A 37 32.56 5.13 -5.07
CA ASN A 37 32.97 3.78 -5.51
C ASN A 37 32.85 2.74 -4.35
N SER A 38 33.33 1.52 -4.59
CA SER A 38 33.27 0.31 -3.75
C SER A 38 34.20 0.25 -2.52
N LYS A 39 33.77 -0.49 -1.48
CA LYS A 39 34.62 -1.40 -0.69
C LYS A 39 33.88 -2.69 -0.34
N GLN A 40 34.56 -3.83 -0.44
CA GLN A 40 34.14 -5.12 0.11
C GLN A 40 34.47 -5.20 1.61
N LEU A 41 33.77 -6.08 2.34
CA LEU A 41 34.20 -6.62 3.63
C LEU A 41 33.69 -8.06 3.79
N HIS A 42 34.55 -8.97 4.22
CA HIS A 42 34.18 -10.32 4.67
C HIS A 42 33.73 -10.29 6.13
N SER A 43 32.85 -11.22 6.52
CA SER A 43 32.74 -11.70 7.90
C SER A 43 32.22 -13.14 7.90
N SER A 44 32.78 -13.97 8.77
CA SER A 44 32.29 -15.31 9.11
C SER A 44 31.47 -15.29 10.41
N GLY A 45 30.74 -16.37 10.69
CA GLY A 45 30.06 -16.61 11.98
C GLY A 45 28.64 -17.14 11.82
N ASP A 46 28.34 -18.26 12.48
CA ASP A 46 27.05 -18.96 12.39
C ASP A 46 25.87 -18.14 12.95
N SER A 47 24.72 -18.22 12.27
CA SER A 47 23.43 -17.72 12.79
C SER A 47 22.24 -18.40 12.10
N ASP A 48 21.10 -18.52 12.80
CA ASP A 48 19.96 -19.36 12.41
C ASP A 48 19.30 -19.01 11.06
N GLY A 49 19.63 -19.76 10.00
CA GLY A 49 18.76 -20.20 8.89
C GLY A 49 18.08 -19.17 7.97
N LEU A 50 18.04 -17.89 8.35
CA LEU A 50 17.30 -16.80 7.68
C LEU A 50 18.22 -15.71 7.13
N ALA A 51 19.40 -15.50 7.72
CA ALA A 51 20.30 -14.39 7.37
C ALA A 51 20.87 -14.48 5.94
N GLU A 52 21.18 -15.68 5.46
CA GLU A 52 21.78 -15.90 4.13
C GLU A 52 20.80 -15.76 2.94
N SER A 53 19.50 -15.55 3.20
CA SER A 53 18.46 -15.59 2.15
C SER A 53 18.37 -14.30 1.33
N MET A 54 19.47 -13.88 0.69
CA MET A 54 19.53 -12.66 -0.13
C MET A 54 18.81 -12.78 -1.49
N VAL A 55 17.52 -12.44 -1.48
CA VAL A 55 16.86 -11.86 -2.67
C VAL A 55 17.55 -10.54 -2.99
N VAL A 56 18.25 -10.48 -4.13
CA VAL A 56 18.92 -9.26 -4.57
C VAL A 56 17.95 -8.44 -5.41
N THR A 57 17.49 -7.31 -4.85
CA THR A 57 16.75 -6.27 -5.56
C THR A 57 17.73 -5.35 -6.29
N THR A 58 17.86 -5.52 -7.60
CA THR A 58 18.49 -4.57 -8.52
C THR A 58 17.47 -3.53 -8.99
N THR A 59 17.91 -2.26 -9.04
CA THR A 59 17.17 -1.15 -9.65
C THR A 59 17.92 -0.68 -10.89
N GLU A 60 17.62 -1.31 -12.02
CA GLU A 60 18.12 -0.91 -13.34
C GLU A 60 17.04 -0.10 -14.08
N GLU A 61 17.40 1.06 -14.62
CA GLU A 61 16.48 1.90 -15.40
C GLU A 61 16.35 1.41 -16.85
N HIS A 62 15.79 0.20 -17.00
CA HIS A 62 15.51 -0.38 -18.32
C HIS A 62 14.35 0.36 -19.01
N GLY A 63 14.69 1.13 -20.06
CA GLY A 63 13.79 1.95 -20.88
C GLY A 63 12.83 1.17 -21.80
N ILE A 64 12.09 0.19 -21.26
CA ILE A 64 11.14 -0.61 -22.03
C ILE A 64 9.81 0.14 -22.16
N ARG A 65 9.55 0.65 -23.37
CA ARG A 65 8.28 1.29 -23.76
C ARG A 65 7.14 0.25 -23.84
N LEU A 66 6.53 -0.05 -22.68
CA LEU A 66 5.36 -0.92 -22.59
C LEU A 66 4.12 -0.23 -23.16
N ASP A 67 3.59 -0.74 -24.27
CA ASP A 67 2.35 -0.25 -24.87
C ASP A 67 1.11 -0.92 -24.21
N TYR A 68 0.12 -0.12 -23.81
CA TYR A 68 -0.98 -0.51 -22.92
C TYR A 68 -2.36 -0.36 -23.58
N SER A 69 -2.58 -1.03 -24.71
CA SER A 69 -3.85 -1.09 -25.44
C SER A 69 -4.91 -2.04 -24.82
N GLY A 70 -5.06 -2.02 -23.49
CA GLY A 70 -5.99 -2.88 -22.75
C GLY A 70 -7.46 -2.45 -22.83
N GLN A 71 -8.20 -2.88 -23.86
CA GLN A 71 -9.63 -2.62 -23.99
C GLN A 71 -10.47 -3.29 -22.87
N PHE A 72 -10.99 -2.48 -21.94
CA PHE A 72 -12.02 -2.91 -20.99
C PHE A 72 -13.38 -2.30 -21.36
N ARG A 73 -14.36 -3.16 -21.72
CA ARG A 73 -15.75 -2.75 -21.97
C ARG A 73 -16.42 -2.26 -20.67
N THR A 74 -16.45 -0.95 -20.44
CA THR A 74 -17.28 -0.33 -19.41
C THR A 74 -18.72 -0.22 -19.88
N ASN A 75 -19.57 -1.17 -19.48
CA ASN A 75 -20.98 -1.18 -19.88
C ASN A 75 -21.77 -0.14 -19.06
N ILE A 76 -21.79 1.12 -19.55
CA ILE A 76 -22.51 2.25 -18.93
C ILE A 76 -23.58 2.76 -19.92
N GLN A 77 -24.72 2.06 -19.99
CA GLN A 77 -25.92 2.64 -20.58
C GLN A 77 -26.59 3.58 -19.57
N ARG A 78 -26.51 4.89 -19.79
CA ARG A 78 -27.45 5.86 -19.20
C ARG A 78 -28.68 5.93 -20.09
N ARG A 79 -29.88 5.75 -19.53
CA ARG A 79 -31.11 6.24 -20.18
C ARG A 79 -31.15 7.78 -20.09
N PRO A 80 -31.65 8.49 -21.12
CA PRO A 80 -32.07 9.88 -20.96
C PRO A 80 -33.16 10.02 -19.89
N LEU A 81 -33.20 11.16 -19.21
CA LEU A 81 -34.42 11.62 -18.53
C LEU A 81 -35.22 12.45 -19.54
N ASN A 82 -36.41 11.98 -19.88
CA ASN A 82 -37.53 12.82 -20.30
C ASN A 82 -38.71 12.47 -19.39
N GLU A 83 -39.53 13.45 -19.06
CA GLU A 83 -40.75 13.26 -18.27
C GLU A 83 -41.95 12.95 -19.17
N ALA A 84 -43.09 12.60 -18.55
CA ALA A 84 -44.39 12.40 -19.18
C ALA A 84 -44.47 11.33 -20.30
N GLN A 85 -44.71 10.07 -19.91
CA GLN A 85 -46.03 9.49 -20.12
C GLN A 85 -46.32 8.31 -19.18
N LYS A 86 -47.60 8.11 -18.87
CA LYS A 86 -48.12 7.15 -17.90
C LYS A 86 -48.58 5.89 -18.62
N ASN A 87 -47.88 4.78 -18.47
CA ASN A 87 -48.34 3.45 -18.83
C ASN A 87 -47.87 2.43 -17.79
N GLU A 88 -48.76 1.55 -17.37
CA GLU A 88 -48.46 0.52 -16.39
C GLU A 88 -47.80 -0.68 -17.06
N THR A 89 -46.70 -1.15 -16.50
CA THR A 89 -46.10 -2.44 -16.86
C THR A 89 -45.42 -3.01 -15.64
N THR A 90 -45.73 -4.25 -15.29
CA THR A 90 -45.44 -4.89 -14.00
C THR A 90 -43.95 -5.25 -13.85
N SER A 91 -43.12 -4.24 -13.63
CA SER A 91 -41.68 -4.39 -13.43
C SER A 91 -41.36 -5.18 -12.16
N ARG A 92 -40.88 -6.41 -12.32
CA ARG A 92 -40.24 -7.18 -11.23
C ARG A 92 -39.10 -6.35 -10.65
N LYS A 93 -39.16 -6.04 -9.35
CA LYS A 93 -38.17 -5.23 -8.64
C LYS A 93 -36.78 -5.87 -8.72
N SER A 94 -35.96 -5.38 -9.64
CA SER A 94 -34.52 -5.66 -9.67
C SER A 94 -33.88 -5.06 -8.43
N ASN A 95 -33.51 -5.90 -7.46
CA ASN A 95 -32.76 -5.51 -6.26
C ASN A 95 -31.26 -5.25 -6.59
N THR A 96 -30.99 -4.54 -7.69
CA THR A 96 -29.68 -3.91 -7.90
C THR A 96 -29.45 -2.89 -6.79
N VAL A 97 -28.63 -3.26 -5.80
CA VAL A 97 -28.25 -2.40 -4.67
C VAL A 97 -27.69 -1.09 -5.20
N ARG A 98 -28.49 -0.03 -5.12
CA ARG A 98 -28.19 1.30 -5.66
C ARG A 98 -26.86 1.77 -5.06
N ASP A 99 -25.84 1.93 -5.90
CA ASP A 99 -24.48 2.26 -5.48
C ASP A 99 -24.50 3.41 -4.48
N LYS A 100 -24.15 3.14 -3.22
CA LYS A 100 -24.33 4.08 -2.11
C LYS A 100 -23.62 5.44 -2.30
N ASN A 101 -22.68 5.54 -3.23
CA ASN A 101 -21.95 6.77 -3.53
C ASN A 101 -22.43 7.51 -4.78
N TRP A 102 -23.49 7.05 -5.47
CA TRP A 102 -23.99 7.62 -6.74
C TRP A 102 -24.32 9.12 -6.67
N ARG A 103 -24.67 9.63 -5.48
CA ARG A 103 -24.88 11.07 -5.27
C ARG A 103 -23.61 11.89 -5.45
N GLY A 104 -22.44 11.30 -5.22
CA GLY A 104 -21.16 11.95 -5.50
C GLY A 104 -20.92 12.24 -6.98
N ASP A 105 -21.43 11.40 -7.89
CA ASP A 105 -21.40 11.67 -9.33
C ASP A 105 -22.22 12.94 -9.64
N ILE A 106 -23.44 13.05 -9.08
CA ILE A 106 -24.31 14.23 -9.25
C ILE A 106 -23.66 15.50 -8.69
N ILE A 107 -23.04 15.45 -7.51
CA ILE A 107 -22.38 16.63 -6.92
C ILE A 107 -21.18 17.07 -7.75
N PHE A 108 -20.40 16.14 -8.31
CA PHE A 108 -19.31 16.49 -9.23
C PHE A 108 -19.82 17.20 -10.47
N ASN A 109 -20.80 16.62 -11.17
CA ASN A 109 -21.37 17.23 -12.37
C ASN A 109 -21.98 18.62 -12.08
N GLN A 110 -22.65 18.82 -10.94
CA GLN A 110 -23.15 20.14 -10.54
C GLN A 110 -22.05 21.18 -10.31
N LEU A 111 -20.88 20.76 -9.80
CA LEU A 111 -19.74 21.66 -9.58
C LEU A 111 -18.97 21.91 -10.88
N ALA A 112 -18.85 20.91 -11.75
CA ALA A 112 -18.19 21.01 -13.06
C ALA A 112 -18.98 21.88 -14.05
N ILE A 113 -20.30 21.70 -14.15
CA ILE A 113 -21.20 22.56 -14.94
C ILE A 113 -21.17 24.00 -14.41
N ALA A 114 -21.12 24.19 -13.09
CA ALA A 114 -20.95 25.52 -12.49
C ALA A 114 -19.56 26.15 -12.76
N LYS A 115 -18.62 25.37 -13.30
CA LYS A 115 -17.31 25.81 -13.82
C LYS A 115 -17.21 25.80 -15.34
N ARG A 116 -18.33 25.56 -16.05
CA ARG A 116 -18.45 25.49 -17.51
C ARG A 116 -17.63 24.38 -18.19
N LEU A 117 -17.23 23.34 -17.44
CA LEU A 117 -16.59 22.16 -18.01
C LEU A 117 -17.60 21.38 -18.86
N GLN A 118 -17.18 20.99 -20.06
CA GLN A 118 -17.94 20.15 -20.97
C GLN A 118 -18.03 18.70 -20.44
N ILE A 119 -18.83 17.85 -21.10
CA ILE A 119 -19.05 16.46 -20.65
C ILE A 119 -17.77 15.64 -20.89
N GLU A 120 -17.09 15.91 -21.99
CA GLU A 120 -15.86 15.27 -22.44
C GLU A 120 -14.70 15.57 -21.48
N GLU A 121 -14.59 16.81 -21.01
CA GLU A 121 -13.63 17.23 -19.98
C GLU A 121 -13.92 16.53 -18.63
N GLN A 122 -15.20 16.46 -18.24
CA GLN A 122 -15.61 15.75 -17.02
C GLN A 122 -15.25 14.26 -17.08
N GLU A 123 -15.45 13.61 -18.24
CA GLU A 123 -15.11 12.20 -18.43
C GLU A 123 -13.60 11.96 -18.52
N SER A 124 -12.82 12.87 -19.13
CA SER A 124 -11.35 12.79 -19.11
C SER A 124 -10.80 12.89 -17.69
N LEU A 125 -11.24 13.88 -16.89
CA LEU A 125 -10.83 14.02 -15.49
C LEU A 125 -11.16 12.79 -14.63
N ILE A 126 -12.31 12.14 -14.87
CA ILE A 126 -12.67 10.88 -14.18
C ILE A 126 -11.78 9.71 -14.64
N LYS A 127 -11.46 9.63 -15.93
CA LYS A 127 -10.58 8.62 -16.53
C LYS A 127 -9.13 8.76 -16.03
N GLU A 128 -8.60 9.97 -15.99
CA GLU A 128 -7.26 10.33 -15.51
C GLU A 128 -7.07 10.06 -14.01
N MET A 129 -8.07 10.38 -13.18
CA MET A 129 -8.06 9.98 -11.77
C MET A 129 -8.03 8.45 -11.61
N GLY A 130 -8.66 7.72 -12.53
CA GLY A 130 -8.79 6.27 -12.49
C GLY A 130 -9.79 5.77 -11.43
N PRO A 131 -10.29 4.54 -11.57
CA PRO A 131 -11.47 4.05 -10.86
C PRO A 131 -11.31 3.97 -9.35
N ASN A 132 -10.08 3.82 -8.84
CA ASN A 132 -9.82 3.73 -7.41
C ASN A 132 -9.77 5.09 -6.72
N LEU A 133 -9.14 6.10 -7.33
CA LEU A 133 -9.14 7.45 -6.79
C LEU A 133 -10.53 8.07 -6.93
N TRP A 134 -11.16 7.92 -8.09
CA TRP A 134 -12.52 8.42 -8.34
C TRP A 134 -13.52 7.91 -7.30
N ARG A 135 -13.51 6.59 -7.01
CA ARG A 135 -14.39 6.00 -5.98
C ARG A 135 -14.24 6.67 -4.61
N THR A 136 -13.02 7.06 -4.23
CA THR A 136 -12.74 7.78 -2.97
C THR A 136 -13.20 9.23 -3.02
N ARG A 137 -12.95 9.97 -4.13
CA ARG A 137 -13.45 11.35 -4.30
C ARG A 137 -14.97 11.38 -4.25
N ARG A 138 -15.61 10.50 -5.02
CA ARG A 138 -17.05 10.33 -5.11
C ARG A 138 -17.70 9.99 -3.78
N ALA A 139 -17.09 9.12 -2.96
CA ALA A 139 -17.58 8.82 -1.62
C ALA A 139 -17.58 10.07 -0.70
N ALA A 140 -16.57 10.94 -0.82
CA ALA A 140 -16.54 12.21 -0.10
C ALA A 140 -17.60 13.21 -0.60
N LEU A 141 -17.76 13.35 -1.93
CA LEU A 141 -18.83 14.17 -2.52
C LEU A 141 -20.24 13.64 -2.18
N SER A 142 -20.40 12.33 -2.00
CA SER A 142 -21.65 11.72 -1.53
C SER A 142 -21.93 11.98 -0.05
N ASN A 143 -20.94 12.40 0.76
CA ASN A 143 -21.18 12.94 2.10
C ASN A 143 -21.53 14.45 2.02
N LEU A 144 -20.93 15.18 1.09
CA LEU A 144 -21.25 16.59 0.82
C LEU A 144 -22.71 16.78 0.36
N ASP A 145 -23.25 15.86 -0.45
CA ASP A 145 -24.68 15.80 -0.82
C ASP A 145 -25.63 15.81 0.40
N VAL A 146 -25.27 15.06 1.45
CA VAL A 146 -26.08 14.94 2.68
C VAL A 146 -26.06 16.24 3.49
N TYR A 147 -24.91 16.92 3.57
CA TYR A 147 -24.81 18.26 4.18
C TYR A 147 -25.53 19.33 3.36
N LEU A 148 -25.38 19.31 2.03
CA LEU A 148 -26.02 20.27 1.14
C LEU A 148 -27.54 20.20 1.26
N LYS A 149 -28.11 18.99 1.35
CA LYS A 149 -29.54 18.78 1.62
C LYS A 149 -29.98 19.24 3.00
N SER A 150 -29.23 18.91 4.06
CA SER A 150 -29.58 19.34 5.44
C SER A 150 -29.48 20.86 5.66
N LYS A 151 -28.95 21.61 4.68
CA LYS A 151 -28.92 23.08 4.66
C LYS A 151 -29.65 23.71 3.46
N ASN A 152 -30.42 22.92 2.70
CA ASN A 152 -31.15 23.33 1.49
C ASN A 152 -30.29 24.15 0.49
N LYS A 153 -29.07 23.68 0.20
CA LYS A 153 -28.11 24.35 -0.69
C LYS A 153 -27.82 23.53 -1.95
N LYS A 154 -27.75 24.21 -3.10
CA LYS A 154 -27.25 23.64 -4.37
C LYS A 154 -25.73 23.58 -4.34
N ALA A 155 -25.09 22.56 -4.90
CA ALA A 155 -23.63 22.40 -4.83
C ALA A 155 -22.86 23.59 -5.41
N SER A 156 -23.36 24.17 -6.51
CA SER A 156 -22.82 25.37 -7.16
C SER A 156 -22.76 26.61 -6.26
N SER A 157 -23.50 26.66 -5.15
CA SER A 157 -23.39 27.75 -4.15
C SER A 157 -22.04 27.76 -3.43
N LEU A 158 -21.36 26.61 -3.31
CA LEU A 158 -20.03 26.52 -2.68
C LEU A 158 -18.95 27.25 -3.50
N LEU A 159 -19.15 27.37 -4.82
CA LEU A 159 -18.24 28.02 -5.75
C LEU A 159 -18.47 29.55 -5.88
N ARG A 160 -19.42 30.12 -5.14
CA ARG A 160 -19.71 31.57 -5.13
C ARG A 160 -18.96 32.28 -4.00
N GLY A 161 -18.30 33.39 -4.31
CA GLY A 161 -17.53 34.18 -3.34
C GLY A 161 -16.34 33.38 -2.79
N ASN A 162 -16.11 33.46 -1.48
CA ASN A 162 -14.99 32.78 -0.83
C ASN A 162 -15.21 31.24 -0.74
N VAL A 163 -14.73 30.53 -1.76
CA VAL A 163 -14.85 29.07 -1.91
C VAL A 163 -14.21 28.32 -0.74
N VAL A 164 -13.06 28.78 -0.23
CA VAL A 164 -12.37 28.16 0.92
C VAL A 164 -13.25 28.21 2.16
N LEU A 165 -13.82 29.38 2.47
CA LEU A 165 -14.72 29.56 3.60
C LEU A 165 -15.99 28.70 3.45
N ASN A 166 -16.53 28.57 2.24
CA ASN A 166 -17.67 27.70 1.96
C ASN A 166 -17.35 26.21 2.19
N VAL A 167 -16.20 25.72 1.72
CA VAL A 167 -15.77 24.33 1.96
C VAL A 167 -15.46 24.10 3.44
N ARG A 168 -14.80 25.05 4.14
CA ARG A 168 -14.59 24.98 5.60
C ARG A 168 -15.92 24.88 6.36
N ARG A 169 -16.92 25.68 5.99
CA ARG A 169 -18.29 25.63 6.57
C ARG A 169 -19.01 24.32 6.28
N ALA A 170 -18.75 23.68 5.13
CA ALA A 170 -19.28 22.36 4.82
C ALA A 170 -18.60 21.24 5.63
N LEU A 171 -17.28 21.32 5.84
CA LEU A 171 -16.54 20.37 6.67
C LEU A 171 -16.95 20.46 8.15
N ASP A 172 -17.03 21.67 8.70
CA ASP A 172 -17.57 21.94 10.06
C ASP A 172 -19.00 21.38 10.22
N GLY A 173 -19.87 21.65 9.24
CA GLY A 173 -21.23 21.12 9.22
C GLY A 173 -21.30 19.59 9.17
N MET A 174 -20.43 18.94 8.38
CA MET A 174 -20.35 17.48 8.34
C MET A 174 -19.81 16.87 9.64
N GLN A 175 -18.83 17.49 10.30
CA GLN A 175 -18.36 17.03 11.61
C GLN A 175 -19.50 17.09 12.64
N LYS A 176 -20.26 18.19 12.67
CA LYS A 176 -21.45 18.38 13.51
C LYS A 176 -22.61 17.42 13.18
N MET A 177 -22.56 16.75 12.02
CA MET A 177 -23.46 15.65 11.63
C MET A 177 -22.88 14.26 11.99
N GLY A 178 -22.06 14.16 13.04
CA GLY A 178 -21.62 12.90 13.64
C GLY A 178 -20.56 12.12 12.85
N LYS A 179 -19.80 12.79 11.96
CA LYS A 179 -18.73 12.12 11.19
C LYS A 179 -17.48 11.93 12.06
N SER A 180 -16.98 10.70 12.15
CA SER A 180 -15.78 10.40 12.94
C SER A 180 -14.53 11.09 12.35
N ASN A 181 -13.50 11.32 13.18
CA ASN A 181 -12.28 12.01 12.75
C ASN A 181 -11.63 11.35 11.51
N GLN A 182 -11.67 10.01 11.45
CA GLN A 182 -11.20 9.21 10.30
C GLN A 182 -12.04 9.45 9.03
N GLN A 183 -13.36 9.54 9.17
CA GLN A 183 -14.25 9.93 8.06
C GLN A 183 -13.97 11.37 7.64
N MET A 184 -13.77 12.30 8.58
CA MET A 184 -13.48 13.71 8.29
C MET A 184 -12.16 13.90 7.54
N ILE A 185 -11.11 13.13 7.83
CA ILE A 185 -9.87 13.14 7.04
C ILE A 185 -10.11 12.67 5.60
N ALA A 186 -10.86 11.57 5.41
CA ALA A 186 -11.19 11.07 4.08
C ALA A 186 -12.09 12.03 3.29
N ILE A 187 -13.07 12.64 3.96
CA ILE A 187 -13.98 13.66 3.41
C ILE A 187 -13.20 14.93 3.03
N ARG A 188 -12.33 15.46 3.91
CA ARG A 188 -11.42 16.57 3.61
C ARG A 188 -10.61 16.28 2.36
N ARG A 189 -9.83 15.19 2.36
CA ARG A 189 -8.94 14.85 1.24
C ARG A 189 -9.74 14.71 -0.04
N GLY A 190 -10.88 14.02 0.00
CA GLY A 190 -11.78 13.82 -1.13
C GLY A 190 -12.31 15.13 -1.73
N ILE A 191 -12.93 15.99 -0.91
CA ILE A 191 -13.53 17.25 -1.36
C ILE A 191 -12.45 18.26 -1.79
N CYS A 192 -11.44 18.50 -0.95
CA CYS A 192 -10.46 19.55 -1.21
C CYS A 192 -9.70 19.32 -2.53
N SER A 193 -9.34 18.08 -2.89
CA SER A 193 -8.72 17.82 -4.19
C SER A 193 -9.65 18.04 -5.38
N ILE A 194 -10.96 17.77 -5.25
CA ILE A 194 -11.93 18.11 -6.30
C ILE A 194 -12.07 19.62 -6.43
N PHE A 195 -12.08 20.36 -5.32
CA PHE A 195 -12.11 21.82 -5.35
C PHE A 195 -10.81 22.41 -5.92
N SER A 196 -9.62 21.90 -5.57
CA SER A 196 -8.34 22.28 -6.21
C SER A 196 -8.41 22.21 -7.74
N LEU A 197 -8.85 21.07 -8.28
CA LEU A 197 -9.02 20.88 -9.73
C LEU A 197 -10.01 21.89 -10.32
N LEU A 198 -11.17 22.08 -9.69
CA LEU A 198 -12.24 22.94 -10.20
C LEU A 198 -12.00 24.45 -10.00
N ILE A 199 -11.02 24.87 -9.20
CA ILE A 199 -10.66 26.30 -9.05
C ILE A 199 -9.23 26.63 -9.51
N ASN A 200 -8.51 25.67 -10.08
CA ASN A 200 -7.08 25.77 -10.42
C ASN A 200 -6.23 26.33 -9.25
N SER A 201 -6.48 25.83 -8.04
CA SER A 201 -5.71 26.20 -6.84
C SER A 201 -4.74 25.09 -6.50
N GLU A 202 -3.47 25.46 -6.35
CA GLU A 202 -2.49 24.63 -5.65
C GLU A 202 -3.00 24.25 -4.25
N ASP A 203 -2.52 23.10 -3.77
CA ASP A 203 -3.08 22.25 -2.72
C ASP A 203 -4.06 22.92 -1.73
N PHE A 204 -5.36 22.85 -2.06
CA PHE A 204 -6.46 23.37 -1.24
C PHE A 204 -6.51 22.73 0.16
N THR A 205 -5.83 21.60 0.40
CA THR A 205 -5.72 21.00 1.75
C THR A 205 -4.73 21.74 2.66
N ARG A 206 -3.79 22.52 2.10
CA ARG A 206 -2.81 23.36 2.82
C ARG A 206 -3.33 24.73 3.20
N ASN A 207 -4.51 25.15 2.75
CA ASN A 207 -5.04 26.46 3.11
C ASN A 207 -5.21 26.61 4.65
N PRO A 208 -4.75 27.71 5.27
CA PRO A 208 -4.79 27.89 6.73
C PRO A 208 -6.18 27.71 7.38
N LEU A 209 -7.27 28.07 6.69
CA LEU A 209 -8.64 27.88 7.20
C LEU A 209 -9.08 26.41 7.21
N ILE A 210 -8.52 25.59 6.32
CA ILE A 210 -8.73 24.14 6.25
C ILE A 210 -7.80 23.42 7.24
N GLN A 211 -6.53 23.81 7.32
CA GLN A 211 -5.56 23.23 8.26
C GLN A 211 -5.95 23.49 9.73
N SER A 212 -6.24 24.74 10.11
CA SER A 212 -6.60 25.10 11.49
C SER A 212 -7.83 24.35 12.01
N PHE A 213 -8.87 24.22 11.17
CA PHE A 213 -10.05 23.42 11.47
C PHE A 213 -9.72 21.92 11.66
N MET A 214 -8.79 21.38 10.88
CA MET A 214 -8.47 19.95 10.86
C MET A 214 -7.42 19.53 11.88
N LYS A 215 -6.55 20.44 12.33
CA LYS A 215 -5.51 20.18 13.34
C LYS A 215 -6.04 19.43 14.59
N PRO A 216 -7.10 19.88 15.29
CA PRO A 216 -7.66 19.15 16.44
C PRO A 216 -8.29 17.80 16.06
N ILE A 217 -8.87 17.69 14.86
CA ILE A 217 -9.48 16.45 14.35
C ILE A 217 -8.39 15.39 14.11
N VAL A 218 -7.24 15.80 13.59
CA VAL A 218 -6.08 14.92 13.32
C VAL A 218 -5.34 14.58 14.61
N SER A 219 -5.06 15.56 15.49
CA SER A 219 -4.32 15.31 16.74
C SER A 219 -5.09 14.43 17.72
N GLY A 220 -6.43 14.44 17.69
CA GLY A 220 -7.27 13.52 18.45
C GLY A 220 -7.24 12.06 17.98
N ILE A 221 -6.52 11.72 16.89
CA ILE A 221 -6.39 10.33 16.41
C ILE A 221 -5.15 9.67 17.00
N ILE A 222 -5.33 8.96 18.12
CA ILE A 222 -4.36 7.98 18.60
C ILE A 222 -4.24 6.87 17.54
N LYS A 223 -3.10 6.80 16.84
CA LYS A 223 -2.76 5.72 15.88
C LYS A 223 -2.51 4.40 16.64
N LYS A 224 -3.55 3.78 17.21
CA LYS A 224 -3.42 2.42 17.76
C LYS A 224 -3.02 1.46 16.62
N PRO A 225 -1.95 0.66 16.76
CA PRO A 225 -1.58 -0.32 15.74
C PRO A 225 -2.70 -1.36 15.63
N ARG A 226 -2.96 -1.86 14.42
CA ARG A 226 -4.03 -2.85 14.19
C ARG A 226 -3.80 -4.18 14.92
N TYR A 227 -2.54 -4.48 15.20
CA TYR A 227 -2.07 -5.67 15.91
C TYR A 227 -1.07 -5.21 16.97
N SER A 228 -1.17 -5.72 18.19
CA SER A 228 -0.22 -5.44 19.27
C SER A 228 1.15 -6.08 19.02
N LYS A 229 1.14 -7.26 18.38
CA LYS A 229 2.31 -8.12 18.13
C LYS A 229 2.26 -8.70 16.72
N ALA A 230 3.41 -8.98 16.12
CA ALA A 230 3.50 -9.77 14.89
C ALA A 230 3.54 -11.28 15.21
N TRP A 231 2.87 -12.12 14.41
CA TRP A 231 2.95 -13.57 14.58
C TRP A 231 4.26 -14.12 14.00
N ASN A 232 4.85 -15.16 14.61
CA ASN A 232 6.13 -15.71 14.18
C ASN A 232 6.03 -16.35 12.78
N ILE A 233 6.79 -15.82 11.81
CA ILE A 233 6.82 -16.28 10.42
C ILE A 233 7.23 -17.76 10.28
N SER A 234 8.07 -18.29 11.17
CA SER A 234 8.50 -19.69 11.11
C SER A 234 7.31 -20.66 11.08
N LYS A 235 6.25 -20.40 11.86
CA LYS A 235 5.04 -21.26 11.89
C LYS A 235 4.40 -21.48 10.51
N LEU A 236 4.57 -20.55 9.59
CA LEU A 236 4.12 -20.69 8.21
C LEU A 236 5.16 -21.41 7.33
N LEU A 237 6.45 -21.14 7.50
CA LEU A 237 7.52 -21.83 6.80
C LEU A 237 7.59 -23.32 7.17
N ASP A 238 7.42 -23.65 8.45
CA ASP A 238 7.32 -25.02 8.98
C ASP A 238 6.15 -25.77 8.30
N PHE A 239 4.99 -25.10 8.22
CA PHE A 239 3.81 -25.61 7.53
C PHE A 239 4.04 -25.77 6.01
N GLU A 240 4.70 -24.82 5.36
CA GLU A 240 5.04 -24.94 3.94
C GLU A 240 6.05 -26.06 3.64
N SER A 241 7.03 -26.28 4.52
CA SER A 241 7.97 -27.42 4.42
C SER A 241 7.22 -28.75 4.41
N LEU A 242 6.27 -28.95 5.35
CA LEU A 242 5.38 -30.11 5.41
C LEU A 242 4.47 -30.24 4.16
N LYS A 243 4.22 -29.15 3.44
CA LYS A 243 3.39 -29.13 2.22
C LYS A 243 4.16 -29.16 0.90
N SER A 244 5.49 -29.08 0.92
CA SER A 244 6.34 -29.08 -0.28
C SER A 244 6.15 -30.29 -1.20
N ASN A 245 5.87 -31.46 -0.62
CA ASN A 245 5.70 -32.74 -1.32
C ASN A 245 4.28 -32.97 -1.89
N GLU A 246 3.26 -32.22 -1.45
CA GLU A 246 1.89 -32.37 -1.94
C GLU A 246 1.77 -31.92 -3.42
N LYS A 247 1.59 -32.89 -4.33
CA LYS A 247 1.56 -32.68 -5.79
C LYS A 247 0.24 -32.13 -6.35
N THR A 248 -0.73 -31.75 -5.50
CA THR A 248 -2.01 -31.21 -6.00
C THR A 248 -1.81 -29.83 -6.62
N GLN A 249 -2.50 -29.53 -7.72
CA GLN A 249 -2.36 -28.24 -8.43
C GLN A 249 -2.59 -27.04 -7.50
N GLN A 250 -3.62 -27.12 -6.64
CA GLN A 250 -3.91 -26.04 -5.69
C GLN A 250 -2.81 -25.89 -4.64
N ASN A 251 -2.22 -26.98 -4.13
CA ASN A 251 -1.13 -26.90 -3.17
C ASN A 251 0.15 -26.34 -3.82
N VAL A 252 0.56 -26.83 -4.99
CA VAL A 252 1.76 -26.35 -5.69
C VAL A 252 1.68 -24.85 -5.97
N MET A 253 0.53 -24.35 -6.44
CA MET A 253 0.30 -22.92 -6.63
C MET A 253 0.36 -22.14 -5.30
N LEU A 254 -0.32 -22.61 -4.25
CA LEU A 254 -0.37 -21.92 -2.96
C LEU A 254 1.02 -21.86 -2.30
N HIS A 255 1.76 -22.96 -2.33
CA HIS A 255 3.12 -23.08 -1.82
C HIS A 255 4.09 -22.13 -2.53
N ALA A 256 4.03 -22.08 -3.87
CA ALA A 256 4.82 -21.14 -4.66
C ALA A 256 4.43 -19.66 -4.39
N LEU A 257 3.14 -19.37 -4.24
CA LEU A 257 2.61 -18.03 -3.94
C LEU A 257 3.02 -17.55 -2.53
N GLU A 258 2.97 -18.43 -1.53
CA GLU A 258 3.25 -18.12 -0.14
C GLU A 258 4.76 -17.94 0.12
N LEU A 259 5.59 -18.84 -0.42
CA LEU A 259 7.04 -18.67 -0.40
C LEU A 259 7.47 -17.41 -1.17
N LEU A 260 6.77 -17.04 -2.24
CA LEU A 260 7.00 -15.81 -2.98
C LEU A 260 6.63 -14.56 -2.16
N GLU A 261 5.46 -14.47 -1.50
CA GLU A 261 5.17 -13.33 -0.61
C GLU A 261 6.20 -13.25 0.52
N SER A 262 6.50 -14.39 1.16
CA SER A 262 7.41 -14.46 2.31
C SER A 262 8.83 -14.00 1.99
N HIS A 263 9.41 -14.41 0.84
CA HIS A 263 10.80 -14.09 0.50
C HIS A 263 10.97 -12.76 -0.26
N SER A 264 9.95 -12.29 -0.99
CA SER A 264 10.03 -11.03 -1.77
C SER A 264 9.31 -9.84 -1.11
N THR A 265 8.53 -10.09 -0.06
CA THR A 265 7.59 -9.15 0.58
C THR A 265 6.57 -8.50 -0.37
N LEU A 266 6.34 -9.06 -1.57
CA LEU A 266 5.40 -8.52 -2.55
C LEU A 266 3.99 -8.38 -1.97
N ARG A 267 3.34 -7.23 -2.18
CA ARG A 267 1.95 -7.01 -1.73
C ARG A 267 1.00 -7.87 -2.56
N GLY A 268 -0.13 -8.31 -2.00
CA GLY A 268 -1.15 -9.09 -2.74
C GLY A 268 -1.67 -8.46 -4.05
N THR A 269 -1.58 -7.14 -4.23
CA THR A 269 -1.87 -6.44 -5.51
C THR A 269 -0.74 -6.51 -6.53
N GLU A 270 0.49 -6.66 -6.06
CA GLU A 270 1.70 -6.82 -6.87
C GLU A 270 1.80 -8.27 -7.34
N LEU A 271 1.61 -9.24 -6.42
CA LEU A 271 1.48 -10.68 -6.72
C LEU A 271 0.39 -10.96 -7.76
N ALA A 272 -0.79 -10.36 -7.61
CA ALA A 272 -1.90 -10.50 -8.56
C ALA A 272 -1.66 -9.85 -9.94
N SER A 273 -0.64 -9.00 -10.07
CA SER A 273 -0.26 -8.39 -11.35
C SER A 273 0.87 -9.11 -12.10
N ILE A 274 1.44 -10.19 -11.55
CA ILE A 274 2.49 -10.95 -12.23
C ILE A 274 1.88 -11.81 -13.34
N THR A 275 2.36 -11.59 -14.56
CA THR A 275 2.07 -12.39 -15.74
C THR A 275 3.30 -13.20 -16.18
N ARG A 276 3.12 -14.25 -17.00
CA ARG A 276 4.26 -15.08 -17.46
C ARG A 276 5.29 -14.27 -18.22
N LYS A 277 4.87 -13.28 -19.01
CA LYS A 277 5.75 -12.35 -19.74
C LYS A 277 6.70 -11.53 -18.84
N GLN A 278 6.48 -11.53 -17.53
CA GLN A 278 7.31 -10.84 -16.53
C GLN A 278 8.22 -11.79 -15.75
N ILE A 279 8.20 -13.09 -16.05
CA ILE A 279 9.06 -14.09 -15.40
C ILE A 279 10.05 -14.65 -16.43
N THR A 280 11.33 -14.61 -16.09
CA THR A 280 12.40 -15.34 -16.77
C THR A 280 12.93 -16.42 -15.82
N VAL A 281 13.04 -17.66 -16.30
CA VAL A 281 13.60 -18.79 -15.55
C VAL A 281 14.92 -19.16 -16.20
N ASP A 282 16.02 -18.84 -15.50
CA ASP A 282 17.38 -19.27 -15.86
C ASP A 282 17.76 -20.49 -14.98
N THR A 283 18.89 -21.15 -15.27
CA THR A 283 19.39 -22.28 -14.45
C THR A 283 19.66 -21.90 -13.00
N ASP A 284 20.14 -20.67 -12.79
CA ASP A 284 20.72 -20.21 -11.53
C ASP A 284 19.79 -19.24 -10.77
N CYS A 285 18.74 -18.75 -11.41
CA CYS A 285 17.75 -17.87 -10.79
C CYS A 285 16.43 -17.75 -11.57
N ILE A 286 15.38 -17.33 -10.87
CA ILE A 286 14.16 -16.79 -11.49
C ILE A 286 14.18 -15.28 -11.31
N LYS A 287 14.03 -14.54 -12.42
CA LYS A 287 13.89 -13.07 -12.45
C LYS A 287 12.42 -12.73 -12.64
N ILE A 288 11.87 -11.83 -11.82
CA ILE A 288 10.48 -11.37 -11.91
C ILE A 288 10.43 -9.84 -11.98
N ILE A 289 9.85 -9.28 -13.04
CA ILE A 289 9.68 -7.83 -13.25
C ILE A 289 8.30 -7.39 -12.76
N VAL A 290 8.23 -6.78 -11.59
CA VAL A 290 6.96 -6.37 -10.96
C VAL A 290 6.72 -4.85 -11.12
N SER A 291 5.59 -4.49 -11.74
CA SER A 291 5.19 -3.10 -11.96
C SER A 291 4.65 -2.44 -10.68
N LYS A 292 5.30 -1.38 -10.20
CA LYS A 292 4.83 -0.60 -9.03
C LYS A 292 3.69 0.33 -9.46
N ARG A 293 2.43 -0.01 -9.15
CA ARG A 293 1.22 0.80 -9.45
C ARG A 293 1.18 2.25 -8.86
N LYS A 294 2.27 2.73 -8.26
CA LYS A 294 2.43 4.08 -7.68
C LYS A 294 3.59 4.90 -8.27
N ALA A 295 4.49 4.31 -9.05
CA ALA A 295 5.63 5.01 -9.65
C ALA A 295 5.44 5.04 -11.17
N LYS A 296 5.49 6.21 -11.80
CA LYS A 296 5.09 6.39 -13.22
C LYS A 296 5.80 5.42 -14.19
N ASN A 297 7.10 5.17 -13.98
CA ASN A 297 7.91 4.22 -14.76
C ASN A 297 8.55 3.11 -13.90
N GLY A 298 8.08 2.90 -12.66
CA GLY A 298 8.79 2.07 -11.68
C GLY A 298 8.48 0.58 -11.79
N GLY A 299 9.38 -0.19 -12.43
CA GLY A 299 9.50 -1.62 -12.15
C GLY A 299 10.22 -1.89 -10.82
N ARG A 300 10.25 -3.16 -10.40
CA ARG A 300 11.31 -3.74 -9.58
C ARG A 300 11.63 -5.14 -10.08
N GLN A 301 12.92 -5.47 -10.17
CA GLN A 301 13.36 -6.83 -10.44
C GLN A 301 13.47 -7.57 -9.09
N ILE A 302 12.87 -8.76 -9.02
CA ILE A 302 13.05 -9.70 -7.92
C ILE A 302 13.88 -10.87 -8.47
N ILE A 303 15.07 -11.09 -7.91
CA ILE A 303 15.95 -12.21 -8.27
C ILE A 303 15.83 -13.29 -7.18
N ILE A 304 15.32 -14.45 -7.53
CA ILE A 304 15.16 -15.62 -6.64
C ILE A 304 16.19 -16.68 -7.05
N ARG A 305 17.10 -17.04 -6.14
CA ARG A 305 18.10 -18.09 -6.38
C ARG A 305 17.70 -19.42 -5.73
N PRO A 306 18.24 -20.56 -6.20
CA PRO A 306 18.18 -21.83 -5.48
C PRO A 306 18.66 -21.72 -4.03
N ARG A 307 18.11 -22.56 -3.15
CA ARG A 307 18.58 -22.80 -1.77
C ARG A 307 18.94 -24.28 -1.61
N LEU A 308 19.83 -24.59 -0.66
CA LEU A 308 20.23 -25.96 -0.32
C LEU A 308 19.05 -26.78 0.23
N ASP A 309 18.32 -26.22 1.21
CA ASP A 309 17.02 -26.75 1.60
C ASP A 309 16.01 -26.53 0.46
N LYS A 310 15.50 -27.64 -0.08
CA LYS A 310 14.55 -27.67 -1.19
C LYS A 310 13.09 -27.54 -0.74
N THR A 311 12.78 -27.69 0.55
CA THR A 311 11.41 -27.77 1.08
C THR A 311 10.74 -26.40 1.20
N ILE A 312 11.49 -25.36 1.57
CA ILE A 312 11.02 -23.96 1.61
C ILE A 312 11.69 -23.09 0.52
N CYS A 313 12.24 -23.73 -0.52
CA CYS A 313 12.95 -23.07 -1.61
C CYS A 313 11.98 -22.35 -2.57
N PRO A 314 11.97 -21.01 -2.65
CA PRO A 314 11.04 -20.30 -3.54
C PRO A 314 11.34 -20.56 -5.01
N TYR A 315 12.61 -20.76 -5.37
CA TYR A 315 13.03 -21.18 -6.70
C TYR A 315 12.41 -22.54 -7.07
N GLY A 316 12.59 -23.57 -6.22
CA GLY A 316 12.07 -24.91 -6.47
C GLY A 316 10.54 -24.95 -6.54
N ALA A 317 9.86 -24.26 -5.62
CA ALA A 317 8.40 -24.17 -5.60
C ALA A 317 7.85 -23.42 -6.84
N LEU A 318 8.47 -22.29 -7.21
CA LEU A 318 8.01 -21.48 -8.33
C LEU A 318 8.30 -22.13 -9.69
N SER A 319 9.47 -22.77 -9.88
CA SER A 319 9.76 -23.55 -11.10
C SER A 319 8.74 -24.69 -11.29
N LYS A 320 8.45 -25.46 -10.23
CA LYS A 320 7.44 -26.53 -10.22
C LYS A 320 6.03 -26.02 -10.54
N TRP A 321 5.71 -24.78 -10.18
CA TRP A 321 4.44 -24.14 -10.55
C TRP A 321 4.43 -23.62 -12.00
N ILE A 322 5.52 -23.03 -12.48
CA ILE A 322 5.67 -22.54 -13.85
C ILE A 322 5.62 -23.70 -14.87
N GLU A 323 6.30 -24.80 -14.57
CA GLU A 323 6.25 -26.04 -15.35
C GLU A 323 4.80 -26.54 -15.47
N MET A 324 4.09 -26.64 -14.34
CA MET A 324 2.68 -27.07 -14.32
C MET A 324 1.76 -26.09 -15.07
N LEU A 325 2.01 -24.78 -14.97
CA LEU A 325 1.30 -23.74 -15.74
C LEU A 325 1.53 -23.87 -17.25
N ASN A 326 2.75 -24.16 -17.68
CA ASN A 326 3.09 -24.35 -19.09
C ASN A 326 2.44 -25.63 -19.63
N ASN A 327 2.54 -26.73 -18.90
CA ASN A 327 2.04 -28.04 -19.33
C ASN A 327 0.51 -28.16 -19.30
N ARG A 328 -0.19 -27.49 -18.37
CA ARG A 328 -1.66 -27.62 -18.21
C ARG A 328 -2.46 -26.41 -18.67
N PHE A 329 -1.84 -25.24 -18.78
CA PHE A 329 -2.53 -23.98 -19.01
C PHE A 329 -1.77 -23.07 -19.99
N SER A 330 -1.12 -23.62 -21.02
CA SER A 330 -0.27 -22.89 -21.99
C SER A 330 -0.81 -21.50 -22.41
N ASN A 331 -2.09 -21.41 -22.75
CA ASN A 331 -2.76 -20.19 -23.23
C ASN A 331 -2.97 -19.10 -22.14
N GLN A 332 -2.71 -19.38 -20.87
CA GLN A 332 -3.12 -18.54 -19.74
C GLN A 332 -1.99 -17.67 -19.19
N ASN A 333 -1.91 -16.41 -19.61
CA ASN A 333 -0.84 -15.47 -19.24
C ASN A 333 -0.78 -15.11 -17.73
N SER A 334 -1.85 -15.34 -16.95
CA SER A 334 -1.82 -15.13 -15.49
C SER A 334 -1.06 -16.24 -14.77
N VAL A 335 -0.21 -15.87 -13.81
CA VAL A 335 0.52 -16.82 -12.94
C VAL A 335 -0.36 -17.30 -11.76
N GLN A 336 -1.37 -16.52 -11.37
CA GLN A 336 -2.25 -16.83 -10.25
C GLN A 336 -3.64 -17.22 -10.75
N LEU A 337 -4.09 -18.42 -10.40
CA LEU A 337 -5.35 -19.01 -10.85
C LEU A 337 -6.31 -19.27 -9.68
N ASN A 338 -7.61 -19.22 -9.96
CA ASN A 338 -8.66 -19.46 -8.96
C ASN A 338 -9.18 -20.91 -9.06
N LYS A 339 -10.13 -21.31 -8.20
CA LYS A 339 -10.71 -22.66 -8.19
C LYS A 339 -11.41 -23.09 -9.50
N ARG A 340 -11.60 -22.18 -10.46
CA ARG A 340 -12.13 -22.45 -11.81
C ARG A 340 -11.05 -22.35 -12.90
N ASN A 341 -9.77 -22.35 -12.51
CA ASN A 341 -8.59 -22.16 -13.38
C ASN A 341 -8.53 -20.82 -14.15
N LEU A 342 -9.40 -19.87 -13.82
CA LEU A 342 -9.38 -18.51 -14.39
C LEU A 342 -8.43 -17.59 -13.61
N GLN A 343 -8.05 -16.45 -14.20
CA GLN A 343 -7.21 -15.44 -13.53
C GLN A 343 -7.78 -15.03 -12.16
N THR A 344 -6.92 -15.00 -11.15
CA THR A 344 -7.27 -14.50 -9.82
C THR A 344 -7.16 -12.98 -9.75
N SER A 345 -8.16 -12.33 -9.15
CA SER A 345 -8.12 -10.88 -8.91
C SER A 345 -7.23 -10.51 -7.72
N ASP A 346 -6.86 -9.23 -7.61
CA ASP A 346 -6.22 -8.62 -6.42
C ASP A 346 -6.78 -9.13 -5.09
N GLN A 347 -8.11 -9.28 -5.01
CA GLN A 347 -8.79 -9.74 -3.80
C GLN A 347 -8.70 -11.26 -3.65
N GLY A 348 -8.91 -12.01 -4.73
CA GLY A 348 -8.77 -13.47 -4.71
C GLY A 348 -7.39 -13.93 -4.28
N VAL A 349 -6.31 -13.23 -4.68
CA VAL A 349 -4.94 -13.56 -4.23
C VAL A 349 -4.81 -13.36 -2.72
N ARG A 350 -5.30 -12.23 -2.19
CA ARG A 350 -5.37 -11.99 -0.73
C ARG A 350 -6.27 -12.98 0.02
N ASP A 351 -7.23 -13.61 -0.65
CA ASP A 351 -8.12 -14.61 -0.05
C ASP A 351 -7.50 -16.03 -0.10
N LEU A 352 -6.72 -16.35 -1.14
CA LEU A 352 -5.90 -17.56 -1.23
C LEU A 352 -4.83 -17.57 -0.12
N LEU A 353 -4.02 -16.51 -0.02
CA LEU A 353 -3.03 -16.31 1.04
C LEU A 353 -3.67 -16.36 2.44
N ARG A 354 -4.80 -15.68 2.65
CA ARG A 354 -5.52 -15.76 3.93
C ARG A 354 -6.04 -17.16 4.23
N THR A 355 -6.38 -17.95 3.23
CA THR A 355 -6.72 -19.37 3.42
C THR A 355 -5.49 -20.17 3.85
N ARG A 356 -4.33 -19.91 3.23
CA ARG A 356 -3.08 -20.63 3.52
C ARG A 356 -2.59 -20.41 4.94
N ILE A 357 -2.49 -19.15 5.40
CA ILE A 357 -2.09 -18.85 6.78
C ILE A 357 -3.08 -19.42 7.84
N ARG A 358 -4.35 -19.66 7.47
CA ARG A 358 -5.32 -20.32 8.36
C ARG A 358 -5.09 -21.83 8.44
N GLN A 359 -4.61 -22.46 7.37
CA GLN A 359 -4.17 -23.86 7.40
C GLN A 359 -2.91 -24.02 8.26
N ALA A 360 -2.02 -23.02 8.28
CA ALA A 360 -0.88 -22.93 9.20
C ALA A 360 -1.26 -22.49 10.64
N GLY A 361 -2.54 -22.51 11.02
CA GLY A 361 -3.01 -22.21 12.37
C GLY A 361 -2.95 -20.73 12.80
N ILE A 362 -2.63 -19.78 11.91
CA ILE A 362 -2.53 -18.35 12.28
C ILE A 362 -3.91 -17.76 12.56
N SER A 363 -4.03 -17.11 13.73
CA SER A 363 -5.28 -16.58 14.32
C SER A 363 -6.13 -15.74 13.36
N LYS A 364 -7.47 -15.79 13.57
CA LYS A 364 -8.50 -15.21 12.68
C LYS A 364 -8.38 -13.71 12.46
N GLU A 365 -7.72 -12.97 13.35
CA GLU A 365 -7.46 -11.53 13.26
C GLU A 365 -6.46 -11.12 12.16
N TYR A 366 -5.45 -11.97 11.87
CA TYR A 366 -4.34 -11.64 10.98
C TYR A 366 -4.70 -11.85 9.51
N GLY A 367 -4.72 -10.80 8.70
CA GLY A 367 -4.99 -10.89 7.26
C GLY A 367 -3.74 -11.30 6.46
N SER A 368 -3.89 -11.64 5.16
CA SER A 368 -2.77 -12.01 4.27
C SER A 368 -1.62 -11.00 4.31
N ASN A 369 -1.93 -9.70 4.23
CA ASN A 369 -0.94 -8.61 4.30
C ASN A 369 -0.01 -8.68 5.55
N THR A 370 -0.38 -9.41 6.59
CA THR A 370 0.45 -9.59 7.80
C THR A 370 1.65 -10.51 7.58
N ILE A 371 1.70 -11.32 6.53
CA ILE A 371 2.92 -12.05 6.11
C ILE A 371 4.08 -11.06 5.96
N ARG A 372 3.87 -9.96 5.21
CA ARG A 372 4.83 -8.84 5.12
C ARG A 372 5.19 -8.21 6.47
N HIS A 373 4.28 -8.14 7.45
CA HIS A 373 4.59 -7.64 8.81
C HIS A 373 5.46 -8.62 9.62
N SER A 374 5.15 -9.92 9.56
CA SER A 374 5.90 -10.97 10.25
C SER A 374 7.32 -11.11 9.70
N VAL A 375 7.48 -11.13 8.37
CA VAL A 375 8.79 -11.12 7.71
C VAL A 375 9.60 -9.89 8.13
N MET A 376 9.01 -8.69 8.10
CA MET A 376 9.72 -7.46 8.48
C MET A 376 10.12 -7.39 9.95
N THR A 377 9.25 -7.87 10.85
CA THR A 377 9.59 -7.96 12.27
C THR A 377 10.73 -8.94 12.48
N GLN A 378 10.74 -10.07 11.77
CA GLN A 378 11.84 -11.04 11.84
C GLN A 378 13.15 -10.46 11.28
N LEU A 379 13.13 -9.80 10.11
CA LEU A 379 14.30 -9.13 9.54
C LEU A 379 14.90 -8.08 10.49
N ARG A 380 14.07 -7.33 11.23
CA ARG A 380 14.54 -6.36 12.25
C ARG A 380 15.03 -7.02 13.53
N LYS A 381 14.60 -8.24 13.86
CA LYS A 381 15.18 -9.07 14.94
C LYS A 381 16.53 -9.68 14.57
N SER A 382 16.76 -9.99 13.30
CA SER A 382 18.02 -10.54 12.78
C SER A 382 19.16 -9.50 12.65
N ASN A 383 19.21 -8.50 13.55
CA ASN A 383 20.23 -7.43 13.61
C ASN A 383 20.45 -6.59 12.33
N LEU A 384 19.63 -6.75 11.29
CA LEU A 384 19.72 -5.94 10.08
C LEU A 384 19.34 -4.49 10.35
N SER A 385 20.13 -3.56 9.79
CA SER A 385 19.86 -2.13 9.88
C SER A 385 18.54 -1.77 9.20
N LEU A 386 17.91 -0.68 9.64
CA LEU A 386 16.68 -0.18 9.02
C LEU A 386 16.85 0.06 7.51
N GLU A 387 18.04 0.49 7.07
CA GLU A 387 18.34 0.70 5.65
C GLU A 387 18.50 -0.61 4.86
N GLN A 388 19.17 -1.63 5.42
CA GLN A 388 19.22 -2.97 4.83
C GLN A 388 17.81 -3.55 4.67
N VAL A 389 16.96 -3.43 5.70
CA VAL A 389 15.57 -3.90 5.63
C VAL A 389 14.75 -3.07 4.63
N ASN A 390 14.94 -1.75 4.54
CA ASN A 390 14.28 -0.93 3.52
C ASN A 390 14.66 -1.35 2.10
N LYS A 391 15.95 -1.64 1.83
CA LYS A 391 16.44 -2.13 0.53
C LYS A 391 15.87 -3.50 0.15
N LEU A 392 15.88 -4.46 1.09
CA LEU A 392 15.33 -5.80 0.90
C LEU A 392 13.81 -5.78 0.68
N THR A 393 13.11 -4.79 1.23
CA THR A 393 11.64 -4.77 1.27
C THR A 393 10.96 -3.72 0.40
N ASP A 394 11.76 -3.02 -0.43
CA ASP A 394 11.32 -2.02 -1.41
C ASP A 394 10.56 -0.84 -0.75
N HIS A 395 11.18 -0.28 0.29
CA HIS A 395 10.84 1.02 0.86
C HIS A 395 11.90 2.07 0.44
N ALA A 396 11.56 3.36 0.57
CA ALA A 396 12.49 4.44 0.24
C ALA A 396 13.69 4.47 1.21
N PRO A 397 14.89 4.91 0.75
CA PRO A 397 16.00 5.24 1.64
C PRO A 397 15.57 6.20 2.76
N GLY A 398 16.14 6.04 3.95
CA GLY A 398 15.77 6.81 5.15
C GLY A 398 14.34 6.60 5.68
N SER A 399 13.53 5.68 5.13
CA SER A 399 12.13 5.52 5.55
C SER A 399 11.97 4.83 6.91
N ILE A 400 11.40 5.54 7.88
CA ILE A 400 11.02 4.98 9.19
C ILE A 400 9.76 4.08 9.17
N VAL A 401 9.16 3.87 7.99
CA VAL A 401 7.88 3.14 7.83
C VAL A 401 7.94 1.70 8.34
N VAL A 402 9.10 1.04 8.25
CA VAL A 402 9.29 -0.31 8.80
C VAL A 402 9.12 -0.29 10.32
N ASP A 403 9.81 0.59 11.04
CA ASP A 403 9.76 0.59 12.50
C ASP A 403 8.45 1.21 13.04
N GLU A 404 7.87 2.25 12.40
CA GLU A 404 6.55 2.76 12.77
C GLU A 404 5.44 1.70 12.62
N TYR A 405 5.29 1.09 11.45
CA TYR A 405 4.08 0.31 11.09
C TYR A 405 4.27 -1.20 11.04
N TYR A 406 5.48 -1.70 10.78
CA TYR A 406 5.72 -3.12 10.50
C TYR A 406 6.36 -3.87 11.68
N ASN A 407 7.47 -3.34 12.23
CA ASN A 407 8.18 -3.90 13.36
C ASN A 407 7.29 -3.84 14.62
N LYS A 408 6.88 -4.99 15.14
CA LYS A 408 6.07 -5.09 16.37
C LYS A 408 6.67 -6.18 17.27
N PRO A 409 7.73 -5.83 18.04
CA PRO A 409 8.45 -6.78 18.88
C PRO A 409 7.56 -7.28 20.02
N ASP A 410 7.93 -8.45 20.54
CA ASP A 410 7.20 -9.17 21.59
C ASP A 410 7.11 -8.36 22.89
N HIS A 411 8.15 -7.58 23.17
CA HIS A 411 8.25 -6.60 24.24
C HIS A 411 8.59 -5.24 23.59
N PRO A 412 7.70 -4.24 23.64
CA PRO A 412 8.04 -2.89 23.21
C PRO A 412 8.95 -2.25 24.25
N LEU A 413 10.12 -1.76 23.82
CA LEU A 413 11.08 -1.08 24.71
C LEU A 413 10.40 0.10 25.43
N SER A 414 10.40 0.04 26.76
CA SER A 414 10.05 1.14 27.64
C SER A 414 11.27 2.02 27.92
N ILE A 415 11.05 3.17 28.56
CA ILE A 415 12.14 4.00 29.08
C ILE A 415 12.79 3.31 30.30
N ASP A 416 12.00 2.55 31.07
CA ASP A 416 12.42 1.86 32.28
C ASP A 416 13.39 0.70 31.97
N ASP A 417 13.23 0.01 30.83
CA ASP A 417 14.19 -0.97 30.31
C ASP A 417 15.57 -0.34 30.06
N PHE A 418 15.61 0.93 29.63
CA PHE A 418 16.87 1.65 29.40
C PHE A 418 17.45 2.23 30.69
N ILE A 419 16.61 2.76 31.58
CA ILE A 419 17.03 3.30 32.89
C ILE A 419 17.62 2.17 33.75
N SER A 420 16.97 1.00 33.80
CA SER A 420 17.45 -0.15 34.58
C SER A 420 18.80 -0.69 34.08
N LEU A 421 19.05 -0.67 32.77
CA LEU A 421 20.37 -0.96 32.19
C LEU A 421 21.42 0.15 32.43
N SER A 422 20.99 1.35 32.82
CA SER A 422 21.86 2.52 33.05
C SER A 422 22.21 2.76 34.52
N VAL A 423 21.58 2.06 35.47
CA VAL A 423 21.93 2.13 36.90
C VAL A 423 23.11 1.20 37.17
N PRO A 424 24.25 1.69 37.68
CA PRO A 424 25.35 0.83 38.10
C PRO A 424 24.90 -0.09 39.25
N ALA A 425 25.19 -1.39 39.13
CA ALA A 425 24.83 -2.40 40.15
C ALA A 425 25.37 -2.06 41.55
N THR A 426 26.46 -1.29 41.62
CA THR A 426 27.10 -0.80 42.86
C THR A 426 26.23 0.10 43.73
N LEU A 427 25.03 0.50 43.29
CA LEU A 427 24.08 1.30 44.09
C LEU A 427 22.92 0.49 44.69
N VAL A 428 22.78 -0.81 44.38
CA VAL A 428 21.67 -1.64 44.89
C VAL A 428 22.03 -2.32 46.22
N ASP A 429 23.28 -2.78 46.36
CA ASP A 429 23.76 -3.54 47.52
C ASP A 429 24.40 -2.66 48.62
N ALA A 430 23.91 -1.42 48.79
CA ALA A 430 24.29 -0.60 49.94
C ALA A 430 23.65 -1.19 51.22
N PRO A 431 24.45 -1.73 52.18
CA PRO A 431 23.88 -2.39 53.34
C PRO A 431 23.13 -1.38 54.22
N LYS A 432 21.87 -1.70 54.53
CA LYS A 432 21.09 -0.92 55.51
C LYS A 432 21.81 -0.99 56.86
N GLN A 433 22.38 0.14 57.30
CA GLN A 433 22.91 0.25 58.64
C GLN A 433 21.77 0.03 59.65
N PRO A 434 21.95 -0.82 60.68
CA PRO A 434 21.00 -0.91 61.77
C PRO A 434 20.97 0.41 62.57
N LEU A 435 19.80 0.70 63.12
CA LEU A 435 19.52 1.81 64.05
C LEU A 435 19.81 1.40 65.50
#